data_AF-A0A7W6H262-F1
#
_entry.id   AF-A0A7W6H262-F1
#
_cell.length_a   1.000
_cell.length_b   1.000
_cell.length_c   1.000
_cell.angle_alpha   90.00
_cell.angle_beta   90.00
_cell.angle_gamma   90.00
#
_symmetry.space_group_name_H-M   'P 1'
#
loop_
_entity.id
_entity.type
_entity.pdbx_description
1 polymer ?
#
loop_
_entity_poly.entity_id
_entity_poly.type
_entity_poly.pdbx_seq_one_letter_code
_entity_poly.pdbx_strand_id
1 'polypeptide(L)'
;MRLIPVAGILLSLAACGDPLAGVARLADVDVVDTNPAAVLPDREELAREGFIGTTAAEGTVPTQVAAAQSSDTSAMGGFFRGLVKRAAAADPAAAVAADVAQGQAEPSTKQPAVEPEHTVLAGLPAEPEAPKRKFGLFGGGRAAKKDAPRVGPDALDVPFGTLLPFGEIARVCEARGKPMGQKVDGNGKRGFSLYDSNAGGLGKRTYYLTGFSDNCPRQFTAANALLGKPSFYEQIRFGPAGENLPVATTDVAYEKVKKSICGTGKGKPCGSKIEQLDSNTVFLTAYENIAVNGTWKEFLVHNGTVLAAAVKSVN
;
A
#
# COMPACT_ATOMS: atom_id res chain seq x y z
N MET A 1 27.37 5.87 72.31
CA MET A 1 27.60 7.26 71.85
C MET A 1 28.61 7.24 70.71
N ARG A 2 28.18 7.40 69.46
CA ARG A 2 28.91 8.03 68.33
C ARG A 2 28.09 7.91 67.03
N LEU A 3 27.38 9.00 66.78
CA LEU A 3 27.02 9.71 65.54
C LEU A 3 27.19 9.02 64.16
N ILE A 4 26.11 9.19 63.40
CA ILE A 4 25.81 8.92 61.99
C ILE A 4 26.81 9.62 61.04
N PRO A 5 26.86 9.25 59.74
CA PRO A 5 26.85 10.29 58.71
C PRO A 5 25.70 10.11 57.70
N VAL A 6 24.86 11.17 57.68
CA VAL A 6 23.67 11.41 56.87
C VAL A 6 24.11 11.85 55.47
N ALA A 7 24.96 11.08 54.81
CA ALA A 7 25.58 11.47 53.53
C ALA A 7 24.97 10.77 52.31
N GLY A 8 24.04 9.82 52.49
CA GLY A 8 23.49 9.01 51.39
C GLY A 8 22.21 9.53 50.74
N ILE A 9 21.53 10.54 51.31
CA ILE A 9 20.17 10.92 50.92
C ILE A 9 20.10 12.20 50.05
N LEU A 10 21.18 12.95 49.91
CA LEU A 10 21.19 14.23 49.18
C LEU A 10 21.64 14.14 47.70
N LEU A 11 21.92 12.94 47.16
CA LEU A 11 22.42 12.78 45.78
C LEU A 11 21.38 12.28 44.76
N SER A 12 20.10 12.18 45.13
CA SER A 12 19.05 11.57 44.27
C SER A 12 18.05 12.55 43.64
N LEU A 13 18.26 13.87 43.72
CA LEU A 13 17.31 14.89 43.25
C LEU A 13 17.71 15.67 41.98
N ALA A 14 18.76 15.29 41.26
CA ALA A 14 19.25 16.04 40.08
C ALA A 14 19.13 15.28 38.74
N ALA A 15 18.11 14.44 38.58
CA ALA A 15 17.85 13.71 37.33
C ALA A 15 16.43 13.92 36.79
N CYS A 16 16.05 15.19 36.56
CA CYS A 16 15.00 15.51 35.59
C CYS A 16 15.70 15.87 34.27
N GLY A 17 16.04 14.86 33.47
CA GLY A 17 16.52 15.07 32.10
C GLY A 17 15.34 15.47 31.21
N ASP A 18 15.44 16.61 30.53
CA ASP A 18 14.50 17.05 29.50
C ASP A 18 14.64 16.10 28.29
N PRO A 19 13.64 15.23 28.01
CA PRO A 19 13.72 14.22 26.97
C PRO A 19 13.63 14.82 25.55
N LEU A 20 13.47 16.14 25.42
CA LEU A 20 13.34 16.84 24.15
C LEU A 20 14.49 17.82 23.85
N ALA A 21 15.51 17.89 24.71
CA ALA A 21 16.67 18.77 24.51
C ALA A 21 17.46 18.48 23.22
N GLY A 22 17.29 17.30 22.63
CA GLY A 22 17.92 16.90 21.36
C GLY A 22 17.02 17.02 20.12
N VAL A 23 15.79 17.54 20.24
CA VAL A 23 14.86 17.67 19.12
C VAL A 23 14.85 19.12 18.65
N ALA A 24 15.21 19.35 17.38
CA ALA A 24 15.15 20.68 16.77
C ALA A 24 13.74 21.25 16.86
N ARG A 25 13.60 22.50 17.32
CA ARG A 25 12.28 23.15 17.37
C ARG A 25 11.93 23.61 15.96
N LEU A 26 10.65 23.53 15.62
CA LEU A 26 10.13 24.02 14.33
C LEU A 26 10.39 25.51 14.09
N ALA A 27 10.70 26.29 15.15
CA ALA A 27 11.11 27.68 15.04
C ALA A 27 12.56 27.87 14.55
N ASP A 28 13.37 26.81 14.58
CA ASP A 28 14.80 26.83 14.19
C ASP A 28 15.01 26.27 12.76
N VAL A 29 13.93 25.97 12.04
CA VAL A 29 13.97 25.50 10.65
C VAL A 29 13.60 26.67 9.75
N ASP A 30 14.57 27.14 8.97
CA ASP A 30 14.31 28.06 7.85
C ASP A 30 13.40 27.37 6.83
N VAL A 31 12.11 27.68 6.89
CA VAL A 31 11.16 27.29 5.85
C VAL A 31 11.50 28.14 4.63
N VAL A 32 12.11 27.50 3.63
CA VAL A 32 12.28 28.11 2.32
C VAL A 32 10.88 28.36 1.76
N ASP A 33 10.56 29.62 1.45
CA ASP A 33 9.40 30.03 0.64
C ASP A 33 9.57 29.52 -0.80
N THR A 34 9.62 28.20 -0.97
CA THR A 34 9.19 27.60 -2.23
C THR A 34 7.69 27.75 -2.24
N ASN A 35 7.17 28.47 -3.22
CA ASN A 35 5.76 28.55 -3.53
C ASN A 35 5.40 27.30 -4.36
N PRO A 36 4.99 26.14 -3.79
CA PRO A 36 4.26 25.19 -4.58
C PRO A 36 2.91 25.87 -4.82
N ALA A 37 2.65 26.26 -6.05
CA ALA A 37 1.28 26.44 -6.52
C ALA A 37 0.61 25.05 -6.45
N ALA A 38 0.30 24.60 -5.24
CA ALA A 38 -0.64 23.55 -4.97
C ALA A 38 -1.99 24.15 -5.36
N VAL A 39 -2.58 23.59 -6.42
CA VAL A 39 -3.95 23.88 -6.81
C VAL A 39 -4.82 23.56 -5.59
N LEU A 40 -5.23 24.58 -4.85
CA LEU A 40 -6.21 24.44 -3.79
C LEU A 40 -7.53 24.02 -4.46
N PRO A 41 -8.21 22.99 -3.95
CA PRO A 41 -9.52 22.61 -4.47
C PRO A 41 -10.47 23.81 -4.41
N ASP A 42 -11.35 23.92 -5.40
CA ASP A 42 -12.30 25.01 -5.45
C ASP A 42 -13.32 24.92 -4.30
N ARG A 43 -14.01 26.04 -4.02
CA ARG A 43 -14.93 26.12 -2.88
C ARG A 43 -16.19 25.26 -3.06
N GLU A 44 -16.52 24.86 -4.29
CA GLU A 44 -17.65 23.98 -4.56
C GLU A 44 -17.29 22.52 -4.26
N GLU A 45 -16.05 22.12 -4.55
CA GLU A 45 -15.50 20.80 -4.23
C GLU A 45 -15.34 20.62 -2.71
N LEU A 46 -14.87 21.64 -1.99
CA LEU A 46 -14.79 21.66 -0.52
C LEU A 46 -16.17 21.59 0.17
N ALA A 47 -17.20 22.21 -0.41
CA ALA A 47 -18.57 22.15 0.12
C ALA A 47 -19.21 20.78 -0.09
N ARG A 48 -18.80 20.04 -1.14
CA ARG A 48 -19.27 18.69 -1.45
C ARG A 48 -18.56 17.60 -0.65
N GLU A 49 -17.26 17.77 -0.38
CA GLU A 49 -16.40 16.76 0.26
C GLU A 49 -16.48 16.79 1.81
N GLY A 50 -17.08 17.82 2.42
CA GLY A 50 -17.34 17.86 3.86
C GLY A 50 -16.06 17.84 4.71
N PHE A 51 -15.31 18.94 4.69
CA PHE A 51 -14.15 19.12 5.56
C PHE A 51 -14.58 19.52 7.00
N ILE A 52 -13.82 19.09 8.01
CA ILE A 52 -14.11 19.40 9.42
C ILE A 52 -14.14 20.93 9.62
N GLY A 53 -15.31 21.46 9.96
CA GLY A 53 -15.57 22.89 10.13
C GLY A 53 -16.48 23.54 9.08
N THR A 54 -17.01 22.78 8.10
CA THR A 54 -18.00 23.28 7.12
C THR A 54 -19.43 22.89 7.53
N THR A 55 -20.43 23.65 7.09
CA THR A 55 -21.86 23.44 7.42
C THR A 55 -22.42 22.11 6.94
N ALA A 56 -21.74 21.43 6.01
CA ALA A 56 -22.07 20.07 5.58
C ALA A 56 -21.68 18.98 6.60
N ALA A 57 -20.82 19.30 7.58
CA ALA A 57 -20.42 18.39 8.66
C ALA A 57 -21.33 18.46 9.90
N GLU A 58 -22.35 19.31 9.91
CA GLU A 58 -23.32 19.41 11.01
C GLU A 58 -24.41 18.34 10.88
N GLY A 59 -24.04 17.09 11.16
CA GLY A 59 -25.02 16.03 11.43
C GLY A 59 -25.60 16.18 12.84
N THR A 60 -26.94 16.18 12.96
CA THR A 60 -27.62 16.13 14.25
C THR A 60 -27.17 14.91 15.07
N VAL A 61 -26.54 15.16 16.21
CA VAL A 61 -26.08 14.12 17.14
C VAL A 61 -27.32 13.45 17.76
N PRO A 62 -27.49 12.12 17.65
CA PRO A 62 -28.59 11.43 18.31
C PRO A 62 -28.47 11.56 19.84
N THR A 63 -29.60 11.86 20.50
CA THR A 63 -29.75 12.16 21.94
C THR A 63 -29.14 11.11 22.89
N GLN A 64 -28.77 9.93 22.39
CA GLN A 64 -28.26 8.82 23.18
C GLN A 64 -26.75 8.92 23.50
N VAL A 65 -26.01 9.87 22.91
CA VAL A 65 -24.58 10.09 23.24
C VAL A 65 -24.40 11.20 24.31
N ALA A 66 -25.41 12.06 24.50
CA ALA A 66 -25.35 13.16 25.46
C ALA A 66 -25.58 12.73 26.93
N ALA A 67 -26.11 11.53 27.18
CA ALA A 67 -26.44 11.05 28.52
C ALA A 67 -25.30 10.28 29.22
N ALA A 68 -24.17 10.02 28.54
CA ALA A 68 -23.06 9.23 29.08
C ALA A 68 -21.91 10.06 29.69
N GLN A 69 -22.01 11.40 29.69
CA GLN A 69 -20.98 12.29 30.23
C GLN A 69 -21.44 13.04 31.49
N SER A 70 -22.05 12.31 32.42
CA SER A 70 -22.35 12.85 33.75
C SER A 70 -22.19 11.78 34.82
N SER A 71 -20.96 11.31 34.98
CA SER A 71 -20.51 10.72 36.24
C SER A 71 -18.98 10.83 36.32
N ASP A 72 -18.52 11.35 37.46
CA ASP A 72 -17.14 11.51 37.92
C ASP A 72 -16.36 12.76 37.50
N THR A 73 -16.58 13.83 38.26
CA THR A 73 -15.50 14.70 38.74
C THR A 73 -15.80 15.11 40.17
N SER A 74 -15.54 14.19 41.10
CA SER A 74 -15.28 14.55 42.49
C SER A 74 -13.78 14.39 42.75
N ALA A 75 -13.23 15.33 43.54
CA ALA A 75 -11.84 15.43 43.99
C ALA A 75 -10.83 16.00 42.97
N MET A 76 -10.62 17.32 43.01
CA MET A 76 -9.34 17.86 43.48
C MET A 76 -9.47 19.37 43.79
N GLY A 77 -8.91 19.76 44.94
CA GLY A 77 -8.93 21.12 45.49
C GLY A 77 -8.23 22.18 44.64
N GLY A 78 -8.55 23.43 44.96
CA GLY A 78 -8.19 24.61 44.19
C GLY A 78 -6.70 24.94 44.15
N PHE A 79 -6.28 25.45 42.99
CA PHE A 79 -5.38 26.59 42.76
C PHE A 79 -5.33 26.94 41.26
N PHE A 80 -5.73 26.02 40.37
CA PHE A 80 -5.66 26.19 38.90
C PHE A 80 -6.93 26.73 38.24
N ARG A 81 -7.96 27.09 39.01
CA ARG A 81 -9.26 27.57 38.49
C ARG A 81 -9.18 28.96 37.83
N GLY A 82 -8.13 29.74 38.12
CA GLY A 82 -7.93 31.09 37.58
C GLY A 82 -7.22 31.14 36.22
N LEU A 83 -6.49 30.08 35.83
CA LEU A 83 -5.69 30.07 34.60
C LEU A 83 -6.49 29.56 33.40
N VAL A 84 -7.45 28.67 33.63
CA VAL A 84 -8.38 28.17 32.59
C VAL A 84 -9.39 29.24 32.15
N LYS A 85 -9.73 30.21 33.00
CA LYS A 85 -10.64 31.32 32.64
C LYS A 85 -10.01 32.42 31.79
N ARG A 86 -8.68 32.46 31.63
CA ARG A 86 -8.01 33.50 30.82
C ARG A 86 -7.69 33.04 29.38
N ALA A 87 -7.72 31.74 29.09
CA ALA A 87 -7.48 31.20 27.76
C ALA A 87 -8.75 31.03 26.90
N ALA A 88 -9.93 31.27 27.44
CA ALA A 88 -11.22 31.06 26.77
C ALA A 88 -11.86 32.34 26.19
N ALA A 89 -11.11 33.44 26.06
CA ALA A 89 -11.63 34.74 25.61
C ALA A 89 -10.81 35.37 24.47
N ALA A 90 -10.36 34.55 23.52
CA ALA A 90 -9.85 35.03 22.24
C ALA A 90 -10.58 34.30 21.12
N ASP A 91 -11.35 35.06 20.33
CA ASP A 91 -12.08 34.59 19.15
C ASP A 91 -11.14 34.64 17.93
N PRO A 92 -10.71 33.49 17.38
CA PRO A 92 -9.82 33.44 16.23
C PRO A 92 -10.53 33.69 14.89
N ALA A 93 -11.86 33.87 14.88
CA ALA A 93 -12.63 34.02 13.64
C ALA A 93 -12.57 35.42 13.01
N ALA A 94 -12.04 36.43 13.72
CA ALA A 94 -11.97 37.81 13.22
C ALA A 94 -10.65 38.16 12.49
N ALA A 95 -9.63 37.28 12.51
CA ALA A 95 -8.31 37.57 11.94
C ALA A 95 -8.12 37.07 10.50
N VAL A 96 -9.04 36.27 9.95
CA VAL A 96 -8.88 35.63 8.63
C VAL A 96 -9.74 36.28 7.53
N ALA A 97 -10.56 37.27 7.89
CA ALA A 97 -11.49 37.93 6.96
C ALA A 97 -10.90 39.16 6.24
N ALA A 98 -9.64 39.53 6.48
CA ALA A 98 -9.02 40.73 5.90
C ALA A 98 -8.17 40.48 4.64
N ASP A 99 -7.78 39.23 4.33
CA ASP A 99 -6.82 38.94 3.24
C ASP A 99 -7.45 38.41 1.93
N VAL A 100 -8.77 38.24 1.85
CA VAL A 100 -9.42 37.60 0.70
C VAL A 100 -10.02 38.61 -0.31
N ALA A 101 -9.79 39.92 -0.14
CA ALA A 101 -10.47 40.96 -0.92
C ALA A 101 -9.67 41.57 -2.09
N GLN A 102 -8.58 40.96 -2.56
CA GLN A 102 -7.81 41.50 -3.70
C GLN A 102 -7.36 40.40 -4.66
N GLY A 103 -8.09 40.22 -5.77
CA GLY A 103 -7.64 39.34 -6.85
C GLY A 103 -8.71 38.86 -7.83
N GLN A 104 -9.66 39.69 -8.23
CA GLN A 104 -10.56 39.40 -9.35
C GLN A 104 -10.25 40.36 -10.51
N ALA A 105 -9.66 39.84 -11.58
CA ALA A 105 -9.77 40.39 -12.93
C ALA A 105 -9.36 39.33 -13.98
N GLU A 106 -10.36 38.84 -14.70
CA GLU A 106 -10.32 38.06 -15.95
C GLU A 106 -9.62 38.85 -17.11
N PRO A 107 -9.25 38.27 -18.30
CA PRO A 107 -10.10 37.32 -19.07
C PRO A 107 -9.47 36.25 -19.99
N SER A 108 -10.36 35.31 -20.30
CA SER A 108 -10.52 34.36 -21.42
C SER A 108 -9.69 34.51 -22.71
N THR A 109 -9.20 33.39 -23.26
CA THR A 109 -9.11 33.13 -24.71
C THR A 109 -8.95 31.65 -25.09
N LYS A 110 -10.01 31.13 -25.75
CA LYS A 110 -10.10 30.20 -26.91
C LYS A 110 -9.15 28.98 -27.13
N GLN A 111 -9.82 27.83 -27.29
CA GLN A 111 -9.43 26.52 -27.86
C GLN A 111 -9.24 26.54 -29.40
N PRO A 112 -8.52 25.58 -30.01
CA PRO A 112 -9.11 24.33 -30.57
C PRO A 112 -8.22 23.07 -30.35
N ALA A 113 -8.73 21.89 -29.96
CA ALA A 113 -9.44 20.85 -30.74
C ALA A 113 -8.63 20.24 -31.92
N VAL A 114 -8.10 19.01 -31.73
CA VAL A 114 -7.73 18.08 -32.80
C VAL A 114 -8.11 16.65 -32.37
N GLU A 115 -8.95 16.01 -33.19
CA GLU A 115 -9.43 14.62 -33.09
C GLU A 115 -8.40 13.60 -33.64
N PRO A 116 -8.51 12.30 -33.31
CA PRO A 116 -7.51 11.29 -33.60
C PRO A 116 -7.77 10.53 -34.90
N GLU A 117 -6.71 10.19 -35.63
CA GLU A 117 -6.79 9.29 -36.78
C GLU A 117 -6.57 7.83 -36.36
N HIS A 118 -7.46 6.98 -36.85
CA HIS A 118 -7.48 5.53 -36.68
C HIS A 118 -6.61 4.88 -37.74
N THR A 119 -5.80 3.89 -37.38
CA THR A 119 -5.23 2.97 -38.37
C THR A 119 -5.32 1.53 -37.90
N VAL A 120 -5.70 0.69 -38.86
CA VAL A 120 -6.40 -0.58 -38.73
C VAL A 120 -5.43 -1.76 -38.62
N LEU A 121 -5.87 -2.75 -37.83
CA LEU A 121 -5.36 -4.11 -37.70
C LEU A 121 -5.20 -4.87 -39.03
N ALA A 122 -4.05 -5.52 -39.21
CA ALA A 122 -3.87 -6.71 -40.05
C ALA A 122 -2.60 -7.43 -39.55
N GLY A 123 -2.49 -8.74 -39.39
CA GLY A 123 -3.37 -9.88 -39.53
C GLY A 123 -2.54 -11.08 -39.05
N LEU A 124 -3.12 -11.94 -38.20
CA LEU A 124 -2.45 -13.15 -37.69
C LEU A 124 -2.44 -14.24 -38.77
N PRO A 125 -1.30 -14.86 -39.11
CA PRO A 125 -1.29 -16.17 -39.73
C PRO A 125 -1.26 -17.29 -38.70
N ALA A 126 -1.86 -18.40 -39.11
CA ALA A 126 -2.31 -19.57 -38.37
C ALA A 126 -1.25 -20.36 -37.57
N GLU A 127 -1.75 -20.97 -36.51
CA GLU A 127 -1.13 -21.96 -35.61
C GLU A 127 -0.90 -23.30 -36.34
N PRO A 128 0.32 -23.90 -36.31
CA PRO A 128 0.53 -25.26 -36.78
C PRO A 128 0.28 -26.30 -35.68
N GLU A 129 -0.40 -27.38 -36.09
CA GLU A 129 -0.87 -28.51 -35.29
C GLU A 129 0.26 -29.25 -34.53
N ALA A 130 -0.04 -29.67 -33.29
CA ALA A 130 0.85 -30.45 -32.44
C ALA A 130 0.87 -31.95 -32.82
N PRO A 131 2.05 -32.60 -32.91
CA PRO A 131 2.12 -34.05 -33.14
C PRO A 131 1.83 -34.85 -31.86
N LYS A 132 0.96 -35.86 -31.97
CA LYS A 132 0.58 -36.81 -30.93
C LYS A 132 1.80 -37.62 -30.44
N ARG A 133 2.11 -37.59 -29.14
CA ARG A 133 3.14 -38.42 -28.52
C ARG A 133 2.56 -39.75 -28.03
N LYS A 134 3.21 -40.85 -28.43
CA LYS A 134 2.93 -42.23 -27.99
C LYS A 134 3.52 -42.46 -26.59
N PHE A 135 2.75 -43.08 -25.71
CA PHE A 135 3.16 -43.49 -24.35
C PHE A 135 4.22 -44.60 -24.42
N GLY A 136 5.37 -44.38 -23.78
CA GLY A 136 6.38 -45.39 -23.48
C GLY A 136 6.62 -45.47 -21.97
N LEU A 137 6.56 -46.68 -21.40
CA LEU A 137 6.44 -46.96 -19.96
C LEU A 137 7.79 -47.14 -19.20
N PHE A 138 8.97 -46.85 -19.75
CA PHE A 138 10.21 -47.01 -18.97
C PHE A 138 11.32 -46.02 -19.36
N GLY A 139 11.76 -45.19 -18.41
CA GLY A 139 13.08 -44.54 -18.43
C GLY A 139 13.13 -43.00 -18.39
N GLY A 140 13.73 -42.43 -17.33
CA GLY A 140 14.51 -41.18 -17.45
C GLY A 140 13.86 -39.83 -17.14
N GLY A 141 13.06 -39.72 -16.07
CA GLY A 141 12.36 -38.47 -15.70
C GLY A 141 13.18 -37.38 -15.00
N ARG A 142 14.26 -36.86 -15.62
CA ARG A 142 14.90 -35.60 -15.15
C ARG A 142 15.33 -34.61 -16.25
N ALA A 143 15.44 -35.03 -17.50
CA ALA A 143 15.79 -34.14 -18.61
C ALA A 143 14.59 -33.55 -19.36
N ALA A 144 13.43 -34.23 -19.38
CA ALA A 144 12.27 -33.85 -20.19
C ALA A 144 11.39 -32.71 -19.60
N LYS A 145 11.74 -32.15 -18.43
CA LYS A 145 11.00 -31.03 -17.82
C LYS A 145 11.48 -29.65 -18.25
N LYS A 146 12.60 -29.54 -18.98
CA LYS A 146 13.17 -28.23 -19.33
C LYS A 146 12.44 -27.53 -20.49
N ASP A 147 11.77 -28.30 -21.34
CA ASP A 147 11.13 -27.82 -22.58
C ASP A 147 9.59 -27.94 -22.56
N ALA A 148 8.98 -28.29 -21.43
CA ALA A 148 7.54 -28.17 -21.30
C ALA A 148 7.17 -26.68 -21.35
N PRO A 149 6.17 -26.26 -22.17
CA PRO A 149 5.71 -24.88 -22.18
C PRO A 149 5.38 -24.45 -20.75
N ARG A 150 5.92 -23.29 -20.32
CA ARG A 150 5.50 -22.75 -19.03
C ARG A 150 4.03 -22.41 -19.12
N VAL A 151 3.32 -22.80 -18.07
CA VAL A 151 1.90 -22.51 -17.89
C VAL A 151 1.78 -21.66 -16.63
N GLY A 152 1.04 -20.56 -16.73
CA GLY A 152 0.86 -19.61 -15.63
C GLY A 152 0.77 -18.18 -16.12
N PRO A 153 0.43 -17.23 -15.22
CA PRO A 153 0.32 -15.81 -15.59
C PRO A 153 1.62 -15.21 -16.12
N ASP A 154 2.78 -15.77 -15.73
CA ASP A 154 4.12 -15.31 -16.09
C ASP A 154 4.79 -16.17 -17.19
N ALA A 155 3.99 -16.87 -18.01
CA ALA A 155 4.51 -17.79 -19.03
C ALA A 155 5.31 -17.09 -20.14
N LEU A 156 5.06 -15.81 -20.39
CA LEU A 156 5.73 -15.02 -21.42
C LEU A 156 7.17 -14.68 -20.99
N ASP A 157 8.12 -14.89 -21.90
CA ASP A 157 9.50 -14.42 -21.77
C ASP A 157 9.69 -13.10 -22.51
N VAL A 158 10.28 -12.11 -21.85
CA VAL A 158 10.56 -10.79 -22.45
C VAL A 158 12.00 -10.35 -22.25
N PRO A 159 12.59 -9.61 -23.21
CA PRO A 159 13.88 -8.95 -23.03
C PRO A 159 13.87 -7.92 -21.90
N PHE A 160 15.05 -7.66 -21.32
CA PHE A 160 15.19 -6.60 -20.32
C PHE A 160 14.86 -5.22 -20.93
N GLY A 161 14.06 -4.42 -20.22
CA GLY A 161 13.63 -3.09 -20.69
C GLY A 161 12.36 -3.08 -21.55
N THR A 162 11.76 -4.24 -21.82
CA THR A 162 10.44 -4.33 -22.48
C THR A 162 9.40 -3.56 -21.66
N LEU A 163 8.49 -2.81 -22.28
CA LEU A 163 7.36 -2.21 -21.57
C LEU A 163 6.17 -3.16 -21.62
N LEU A 164 5.69 -3.59 -20.45
CA LEU A 164 4.52 -4.44 -20.34
C LEU A 164 3.24 -3.61 -20.14
N PRO A 165 2.10 -4.01 -20.71
CA PRO A 165 0.81 -3.48 -20.32
C PRO A 165 0.54 -3.66 -18.82
N PHE A 166 -0.31 -2.78 -18.25
CA PHE A 166 -0.76 -2.95 -16.88
C PHE A 166 -1.51 -4.28 -16.71
N GLY A 167 -1.20 -5.00 -15.63
CA GLY A 167 -1.85 -6.26 -15.30
C GLY A 167 -1.27 -7.49 -15.99
N GLU A 168 -0.21 -7.33 -16.76
CA GLU A 168 0.63 -8.42 -17.23
C GLU A 168 1.85 -8.60 -16.33
N ILE A 169 2.30 -9.85 -16.21
CA ILE A 169 3.56 -10.22 -15.57
C ILE A 169 4.29 -11.15 -16.53
N ALA A 170 5.58 -10.90 -16.73
CA ALA A 170 6.39 -11.70 -17.64
C ALA A 170 7.73 -12.04 -17.01
N ARG A 171 8.35 -13.12 -17.47
CA ARG A 171 9.67 -13.54 -17.02
C ARG A 171 10.76 -12.77 -17.80
N VAL A 172 11.75 -12.24 -17.09
CA VAL A 172 12.85 -11.46 -17.66
C VAL A 172 14.20 -11.97 -17.14
N CYS A 173 14.67 -13.09 -17.68
CA CYS A 173 15.93 -13.70 -17.21
C CYS A 173 17.16 -12.80 -17.39
N GLU A 174 17.12 -11.89 -18.37
CA GLU A 174 18.20 -10.92 -18.64
C GLU A 174 18.32 -9.83 -17.56
N ALA A 175 17.28 -9.61 -16.74
CA ALA A 175 17.34 -8.65 -15.63
C ALA A 175 18.31 -9.07 -14.52
N ARG A 176 18.77 -10.32 -14.50
CA ARG A 176 19.70 -10.82 -13.49
C ARG A 176 21.02 -10.05 -13.55
N GLY A 177 21.40 -9.45 -12.42
CA GLY A 177 22.62 -8.64 -12.33
C GLY A 177 22.55 -7.31 -13.07
N LYS A 178 21.39 -6.94 -13.63
CA LYS A 178 21.12 -5.62 -14.21
C LYS A 178 20.56 -4.68 -13.14
N PRO A 179 20.70 -3.36 -13.33
CA PRO A 179 20.05 -2.40 -12.45
C PRO A 179 18.52 -2.50 -12.60
N MET A 180 17.86 -3.11 -11.62
CA MET A 180 16.38 -3.19 -11.54
C MET A 180 15.74 -1.98 -10.84
N GLY A 181 16.58 -1.05 -10.35
CA GLY A 181 16.16 0.08 -9.52
C GLY A 181 16.28 -0.20 -8.02
N GLN A 182 15.51 0.53 -7.22
CA GLN A 182 15.59 0.47 -5.75
C GLN A 182 14.78 -0.72 -5.23
N LYS A 183 15.33 -1.47 -4.26
CA LYS A 183 14.54 -2.45 -3.51
C LYS A 183 13.58 -1.71 -2.59
N VAL A 184 12.27 -1.92 -2.78
CA VAL A 184 11.21 -1.22 -2.04
C VAL A 184 10.48 -2.12 -1.04
N ASP A 185 10.49 -3.44 -1.23
CA ASP A 185 9.84 -4.39 -0.32
C ASP A 185 10.47 -5.81 -0.39
N GLY A 186 10.11 -6.68 0.54
CA GLY A 186 10.44 -8.11 0.52
C GLY A 186 9.99 -8.86 1.78
N ASN A 187 9.74 -10.17 1.67
CA ASN A 187 9.29 -11.00 2.79
C ASN A 187 10.42 -11.78 3.50
N GLY A 188 11.67 -11.29 3.41
CA GLY A 188 12.82 -11.79 4.19
C GLY A 188 14.07 -12.11 3.36
N LYS A 189 15.13 -12.64 4.01
CA LYS A 189 16.44 -12.89 3.38
C LYS A 189 16.43 -13.96 2.27
N ARG A 190 15.50 -14.92 2.32
CA ARG A 190 15.36 -16.03 1.35
C ARG A 190 14.04 -15.99 0.58
N GLY A 191 13.30 -14.89 0.71
CA GLY A 191 11.99 -14.73 0.10
C GLY A 191 12.05 -13.90 -1.18
N PHE A 192 10.91 -13.31 -1.50
CA PHE A 192 10.75 -12.40 -2.61
C PHE A 192 11.30 -11.02 -2.27
N SER A 193 11.84 -10.34 -3.28
CA SER A 193 12.24 -8.94 -3.18
C SER A 193 11.63 -8.16 -4.34
N LEU A 194 10.98 -7.05 -4.01
CA LEU A 194 10.35 -6.15 -4.96
C LEU A 194 11.28 -4.96 -5.22
N TYR A 195 11.51 -4.68 -6.50
CA TYR A 195 12.32 -3.57 -6.98
C TYR A 195 11.46 -2.63 -7.81
N ASP A 196 11.67 -1.34 -7.62
CA ASP A 196 11.05 -0.24 -8.34
C ASP A 196 12.08 0.44 -9.23
N SER A 197 11.87 0.42 -10.55
CA SER A 197 12.78 1.03 -11.53
C SER A 197 12.90 2.55 -11.41
N ASN A 198 11.92 3.22 -10.80
CA ASN A 198 11.91 4.67 -10.58
C ASN A 198 11.21 4.99 -9.25
N ALA A 199 11.86 4.62 -8.15
CA ALA A 199 11.37 4.92 -6.81
C ALA A 199 11.27 6.44 -6.59
N GLY A 200 10.08 6.93 -6.28
CA GLY A 200 9.76 8.37 -6.17
C GLY A 200 8.95 8.92 -7.35
N GLY A 201 8.81 8.16 -8.45
CA GLY A 201 7.91 8.51 -9.54
C GLY A 201 6.43 8.36 -9.15
N LEU A 202 5.57 9.17 -9.77
CA LEU A 202 4.11 9.08 -9.61
C LEU A 202 3.41 8.32 -10.74
N GLY A 203 4.12 8.12 -11.87
CA GLY A 203 3.59 7.43 -13.05
C GLY A 203 3.79 5.91 -13.03
N LYS A 204 3.16 5.25 -14.01
CA LYS A 204 3.39 3.83 -14.30
C LYS A 204 4.85 3.60 -14.65
N ARG A 205 5.42 2.55 -14.07
CA ARG A 205 6.82 2.18 -14.23
C ARG A 205 7.00 0.68 -14.05
N THR A 206 8.18 0.24 -14.43
CA THR A 206 8.53 -1.17 -14.35
C THR A 206 8.88 -1.54 -12.92
N TYR A 207 8.28 -2.63 -12.44
CA TYR A 207 8.68 -3.30 -11.21
C TYR A 207 9.30 -4.64 -11.55
N TYR A 208 10.25 -5.06 -10.71
CA TYR A 208 10.85 -6.39 -10.79
C TYR A 208 10.63 -7.15 -9.49
N LEU A 209 10.19 -8.40 -9.59
CA LEU A 209 10.07 -9.32 -8.47
C LEU A 209 11.11 -10.43 -8.62
N THR A 210 11.94 -10.62 -7.60
CA THR A 210 12.93 -11.72 -7.55
C THR A 210 12.55 -12.76 -6.48
N GLY A 211 13.29 -13.87 -6.41
CA GLY A 211 12.98 -14.99 -5.49
C GLY A 211 12.29 -16.19 -6.17
N PHE A 212 12.31 -16.25 -7.50
CA PHE A 212 11.70 -17.32 -8.28
C PHE A 212 12.58 -18.57 -8.37
N SER A 213 11.95 -19.73 -8.50
CA SER A 213 12.60 -21.06 -8.50
C SER A 213 13.52 -21.29 -9.70
N ASP A 214 13.23 -20.65 -10.84
CA ASP A 214 14.05 -20.65 -12.05
C ASP A 214 15.14 -19.56 -12.04
N ASN A 215 15.25 -18.82 -10.94
CA ASN A 215 16.15 -17.69 -10.73
C ASN A 215 15.99 -16.51 -11.71
N CYS A 216 14.91 -16.46 -12.50
CA CYS A 216 14.64 -15.32 -13.36
C CYS A 216 13.74 -14.31 -12.65
N PRO A 217 14.05 -13.01 -12.68
CA PRO A 217 13.11 -11.99 -12.21
C PRO A 217 11.82 -12.00 -13.03
N ARG A 218 10.73 -11.59 -12.42
CA ARG A 218 9.47 -11.25 -13.11
C ARG A 218 9.37 -9.76 -13.22
N GLN A 219 8.87 -9.29 -14.35
CA GLN A 219 8.60 -7.90 -14.63
C GLN A 219 7.11 -7.66 -14.74
N PHE A 220 6.66 -6.51 -14.27
CA PHE A 220 5.30 -6.02 -14.49
C PHE A 220 5.29 -4.49 -14.46
N THR A 221 4.20 -3.88 -14.93
CA THR A 221 4.03 -2.43 -14.96
C THR A 221 2.94 -2.00 -13.98
N ALA A 222 3.23 -1.01 -13.14
CA ALA A 222 2.27 -0.43 -12.20
C ALA A 222 2.67 1.00 -11.84
N ALA A 223 1.75 1.80 -11.29
CA ALA A 223 2.08 3.08 -10.66
C ALA A 223 2.47 2.92 -9.18
N ASN A 224 1.97 1.87 -8.52
CA ASN A 224 2.41 1.44 -7.20
C ASN A 224 2.29 -0.09 -7.08
N ALA A 225 3.16 -0.72 -6.30
CA ALA A 225 3.12 -2.15 -6.05
C ALA A 225 3.49 -2.48 -4.60
N LEU A 226 2.78 -3.44 -4.00
CA LEU A 226 2.94 -3.84 -2.60
C LEU A 226 2.99 -5.37 -2.48
N LEU A 227 3.77 -5.88 -1.51
CA LEU A 227 3.72 -7.29 -1.13
C LEU A 227 2.86 -7.47 0.13
N GLY A 228 1.72 -8.14 -0.02
CA GLY A 228 0.87 -8.60 1.06
C GLY A 228 1.29 -9.97 1.57
N LYS A 229 1.41 -10.11 2.90
CA LYS A 229 1.61 -11.41 3.55
C LYS A 229 0.29 -12.17 3.69
N PRO A 230 0.30 -13.51 3.57
CA PRO A 230 -0.81 -14.39 3.96
C PRO A 230 -1.43 -14.06 5.31
N SER A 231 -0.64 -13.79 6.35
CA SER A 231 -1.15 -13.40 7.67
C SER A 231 -2.06 -12.18 7.62
N PHE A 232 -1.65 -11.14 6.91
CA PHE A 232 -2.45 -9.92 6.73
C PHE A 232 -3.68 -10.17 5.87
N TYR A 233 -3.53 -10.92 4.77
CA TYR A 233 -4.66 -11.34 3.94
C TYR A 233 -5.72 -12.09 4.76
N GLU A 234 -5.32 -13.05 5.61
CA GLU A 234 -6.25 -13.80 6.45
C GLU A 234 -6.93 -12.94 7.51
N GLN A 235 -6.21 -11.96 8.07
CA GLN A 235 -6.80 -11.00 9.01
C GLN A 235 -7.94 -10.21 8.38
N ILE A 236 -7.77 -9.77 7.13
CA ILE A 236 -8.84 -9.10 6.39
C ILE A 236 -9.94 -10.11 6.03
N ARG A 237 -9.57 -11.25 5.44
CA ARG A 237 -10.53 -12.20 4.85
C ARG A 237 -11.40 -12.91 5.87
N PHE A 238 -10.88 -13.20 7.06
CA PHE A 238 -11.61 -13.86 8.15
C PHE A 238 -12.06 -12.89 9.25
N GLY A 239 -11.75 -11.60 9.11
CA GLY A 239 -12.30 -10.54 9.95
C GLY A 239 -13.63 -9.98 9.40
N PRO A 240 -14.26 -9.03 10.09
CA PRO A 240 -15.54 -8.44 9.68
C PRO A 240 -15.51 -7.80 8.29
N ALA A 241 -14.36 -7.23 7.90
CA ALA A 241 -14.17 -6.65 6.57
C ALA A 241 -14.22 -7.69 5.44
N GLY A 242 -14.01 -8.97 5.74
CA GLY A 242 -13.85 -10.04 4.76
C GLY A 242 -15.13 -10.68 4.27
N GLU A 243 -16.24 -10.55 5.01
CA GLU A 243 -17.49 -11.28 4.75
C GLU A 243 -18.08 -10.98 3.37
N ASN A 244 -17.98 -9.72 2.93
CA ASN A 244 -18.56 -9.25 1.67
C ASN A 244 -17.51 -9.05 0.56
N LEU A 245 -16.26 -9.46 0.79
CA LEU A 245 -15.22 -9.31 -0.24
C LEU A 245 -15.44 -10.33 -1.37
N PRO A 246 -15.36 -9.87 -2.64
CA PRO A 246 -15.49 -10.75 -3.79
C PRO A 246 -14.37 -11.79 -3.82
N VAL A 247 -14.73 -13.01 -4.22
CA VAL A 247 -13.78 -14.10 -4.44
C VAL A 247 -13.25 -14.04 -5.86
N ALA A 248 -11.93 -14.06 -5.99
CA ALA A 248 -11.20 -14.08 -7.25
C ALA A 248 -10.35 -15.35 -7.39
N THR A 249 -9.75 -15.51 -8.57
CA THR A 249 -8.88 -16.65 -8.90
C THR A 249 -7.66 -16.76 -7.98
N THR A 250 -7.13 -15.64 -7.49
CA THR A 250 -6.04 -15.58 -6.50
C THR A 250 -6.46 -16.16 -5.16
N ASP A 251 -7.67 -15.86 -4.67
CA ASP A 251 -8.19 -16.41 -3.41
C ASP A 251 -8.39 -17.93 -3.51
N VAL A 252 -8.91 -18.40 -4.65
CA VAL A 252 -9.09 -19.84 -4.91
C VAL A 252 -7.75 -20.56 -4.96
N ALA A 253 -6.73 -19.95 -5.57
CA ALA A 253 -5.37 -20.49 -5.58
C ALA A 253 -4.76 -20.48 -4.17
N TYR A 254 -5.00 -19.42 -3.40
CA TYR A 254 -4.53 -19.32 -2.02
C TYR A 254 -5.15 -20.39 -1.12
N GLU A 255 -6.46 -20.63 -1.21
CA GLU A 255 -7.10 -21.70 -0.43
C GLU A 255 -6.49 -23.08 -0.72
N LYS A 256 -6.04 -23.34 -1.95
CA LYS A 256 -5.32 -24.60 -2.29
C LYS A 256 -3.96 -24.67 -1.60
N VAL A 257 -3.18 -23.59 -1.67
CA VAL A 257 -1.87 -23.49 -0.99
C VAL A 257 -2.04 -23.63 0.53
N LYS A 258 -2.94 -22.85 1.12
CA LYS A 258 -3.27 -22.89 2.55
C LYS A 258 -3.69 -24.29 2.98
N LYS A 259 -4.59 -24.96 2.25
CA LYS A 259 -4.98 -26.34 2.57
C LYS A 259 -3.79 -27.29 2.56
N SER A 260 -2.86 -27.14 1.61
CA SER A 260 -1.69 -28.03 1.50
C SER A 260 -0.68 -27.88 2.64
N ILE A 261 -0.55 -26.67 3.21
CA ILE A 261 0.42 -26.36 4.27
C ILE A 261 -0.23 -26.49 5.66
N CYS A 262 -1.37 -25.84 5.82
CA CYS A 262 -2.06 -25.70 7.09
C CYS A 262 -2.91 -26.94 7.43
N GLY A 263 -3.42 -27.64 6.42
CA GLY A 263 -4.33 -28.78 6.60
C GLY A 263 -5.76 -28.38 6.99
N THR A 264 -6.11 -27.09 6.90
CA THR A 264 -7.39 -26.55 7.35
C THR A 264 -8.48 -26.70 6.28
N GLY A 265 -9.73 -26.72 6.73
CA GLY A 265 -10.90 -26.71 5.84
C GLY A 265 -11.03 -25.41 5.05
N LYS A 266 -11.85 -25.42 3.98
CA LYS A 266 -12.16 -24.22 3.21
C LYS A 266 -12.74 -23.13 4.12
N GLY A 267 -12.33 -21.88 3.92
CA GLY A 267 -12.87 -20.74 4.67
C GLY A 267 -12.46 -20.72 6.15
N LYS A 268 -11.46 -21.51 6.56
CA LYS A 268 -10.87 -21.45 7.91
C LYS A 268 -9.47 -20.84 7.86
N PRO A 269 -9.06 -20.03 8.85
CA PRO A 269 -7.70 -19.49 8.91
C PRO A 269 -6.66 -20.61 9.06
N CYS A 270 -5.41 -20.34 8.67
CA CYS A 270 -4.29 -21.28 8.76
C CYS A 270 -3.89 -21.59 10.21
N GLY A 271 -4.04 -20.62 11.12
CA GLY A 271 -3.66 -20.76 12.53
C GLY A 271 -2.14 -20.76 12.73
N SER A 272 -1.64 -21.72 13.53
CA SER A 272 -0.23 -21.75 13.98
C SER A 272 0.82 -21.89 12.87
N LYS A 273 0.42 -22.29 11.66
CA LYS A 273 1.32 -22.45 10.51
C LYS A 273 1.39 -21.21 9.60
N ILE A 274 0.77 -20.09 9.99
CA ILE A 274 0.70 -18.89 9.15
C ILE A 274 2.08 -18.33 8.79
N GLU A 275 3.06 -18.41 9.70
CA GLU A 275 4.43 -17.95 9.44
C GLU A 275 5.10 -18.78 8.32
N GLN A 276 4.78 -20.07 8.22
CA GLN A 276 5.27 -20.92 7.14
C GLN A 276 4.71 -20.45 5.78
N LEU A 277 3.45 -20.01 5.74
CA LEU A 277 2.88 -19.38 4.54
C LEU A 277 3.58 -18.07 4.21
N ASP A 278 3.74 -17.18 5.20
CA ASP A 278 4.36 -15.86 5.04
C ASP A 278 5.79 -15.92 4.48
N SER A 279 6.53 -16.98 4.83
CA SER A 279 7.90 -17.16 4.36
C SER A 279 8.03 -17.45 2.86
N ASN A 280 7.02 -18.09 2.26
CA ASN A 280 7.11 -18.64 0.91
C ASN A 280 5.96 -18.20 -0.02
N THR A 281 5.05 -17.36 0.47
CA THR A 281 3.85 -16.94 -0.26
C THR A 281 3.67 -15.44 -0.09
N VAL A 282 3.37 -14.74 -1.18
CA VAL A 282 3.01 -13.32 -1.17
C VAL A 282 1.86 -13.06 -2.13
N PHE A 283 1.02 -12.11 -1.76
CA PHE A 283 0.10 -11.44 -2.68
C PHE A 283 0.82 -10.22 -3.21
N LEU A 284 1.16 -10.22 -4.50
CA LEU A 284 1.67 -9.04 -5.17
C LEU A 284 0.48 -8.23 -5.68
N THR A 285 0.29 -7.05 -5.10
CA THR A 285 -0.75 -6.11 -5.52
C THR A 285 -0.13 -5.01 -6.38
N ALA A 286 -0.72 -4.76 -7.55
CA ALA A 286 -0.29 -3.77 -8.52
C ALA A 286 -1.45 -2.79 -8.82
N TYR A 287 -1.21 -1.51 -8.54
CA TYR A 287 -2.14 -0.42 -8.79
C TYR A 287 -1.81 0.27 -10.10
N GLU A 288 -2.84 0.55 -10.90
CA GLU A 288 -2.67 1.20 -12.20
C GLU A 288 -2.32 2.68 -12.05
N ASN A 289 -2.90 3.32 -11.04
CA ASN A 289 -2.77 4.75 -10.74
C ASN A 289 -2.61 4.92 -9.22
N ILE A 290 -1.99 6.01 -8.77
CA ILE A 290 -1.82 6.28 -7.32
C ILE A 290 -3.08 6.87 -6.70
N ALA A 291 -3.81 7.71 -7.43
CA ALA A 291 -4.99 8.43 -6.93
C ALA A 291 -6.28 7.59 -6.93
N VAL A 292 -6.43 6.66 -7.89
CA VAL A 292 -7.65 5.85 -8.07
C VAL A 292 -7.32 4.39 -7.83
N ASN A 293 -7.76 3.86 -6.68
CA ASN A 293 -7.45 2.51 -6.22
C ASN A 293 -8.69 1.59 -6.18
N GLY A 294 -9.77 1.97 -6.86
CA GLY A 294 -11.02 1.21 -6.86
C GLY A 294 -10.92 -0.15 -7.54
N THR A 295 -9.93 -0.32 -8.43
CA THR A 295 -9.57 -1.61 -9.04
C THR A 295 -8.06 -1.79 -9.05
N TRP A 296 -7.60 -3.02 -8.88
CA TRP A 296 -6.17 -3.36 -8.91
C TRP A 296 -5.94 -4.75 -9.47
N LYS A 297 -4.70 -5.03 -9.84
CA LYS A 297 -4.25 -6.35 -10.26
C LYS A 297 -3.56 -7.04 -9.10
N GLU A 298 -3.86 -8.31 -8.90
CA GLU A 298 -3.27 -9.12 -7.84
C GLU A 298 -2.68 -10.39 -8.43
N PHE A 299 -1.48 -10.76 -7.99
CA PHE A 299 -0.81 -12.00 -8.33
C PHE A 299 -0.52 -12.80 -7.07
N LEU A 300 -0.90 -14.07 -7.04
CA LEU A 300 -0.47 -14.97 -5.97
C LEU A 300 0.84 -15.63 -6.36
N VAL A 301 1.89 -15.36 -5.59
CA VAL A 301 3.21 -15.96 -5.80
C VAL A 301 3.51 -16.90 -4.64
N HIS A 302 3.89 -18.14 -4.96
CA HIS A 302 4.17 -19.17 -3.96
C HIS A 302 5.36 -20.03 -4.41
N ASN A 303 6.32 -20.27 -3.51
CA ASN A 303 7.50 -21.11 -3.75
C ASN A 303 8.20 -20.77 -5.08
N GLY A 304 8.37 -19.48 -5.36
CA GLY A 304 9.03 -19.01 -6.56
C GLY A 304 8.29 -19.33 -7.87
N THR A 305 6.96 -19.35 -7.85
CA THR A 305 6.08 -19.53 -9.02
C THR A 305 4.87 -18.59 -8.92
N VAL A 306 4.43 -17.99 -10.03
CA VAL A 306 3.16 -17.25 -10.07
C VAL A 306 2.02 -18.25 -10.30
N LEU A 307 1.13 -18.39 -9.32
CA LEU A 307 0.06 -19.40 -9.37
C LEU A 307 -1.22 -18.89 -10.00
N ALA A 308 -1.54 -17.61 -9.82
CA ALA A 308 -2.78 -17.01 -10.29
C ALA A 308 -2.62 -15.49 -10.42
N ALA A 309 -3.45 -14.91 -11.29
CA ALA A 309 -3.63 -13.47 -11.44
C ALA A 309 -5.12 -13.15 -11.44
N ALA A 310 -5.50 -12.02 -10.85
CA ALA A 310 -6.87 -11.54 -10.77
C ALA A 310 -6.95 -10.02 -10.92
N VAL A 311 -8.08 -9.53 -11.40
CA VAL A 311 -8.53 -8.16 -11.11
C VAL A 311 -9.31 -8.20 -9.82
N LYS A 312 -9.06 -7.24 -8.95
CA LYS A 312 -9.78 -7.02 -7.70
C LYS A 312 -10.38 -5.62 -7.73
N SER A 313 -11.48 -5.44 -7.00
CA SER A 313 -12.15 -4.16 -6.85
C SER A 313 -12.72 -4.02 -5.46
N VAL A 314 -12.87 -2.78 -5.00
CA VAL A 314 -13.82 -2.47 -3.92
C VAL A 314 -15.23 -2.49 -4.53
N ASN A 315 -16.19 -3.08 -3.82
CA ASN A 315 -17.61 -3.05 -4.21
C ASN A 315 -18.23 -1.70 -3.87
#